data_AF-A0A3N4M2P9-F1
#
_entry.id   AF-A0A3N4M2P9-F1
#
_cell.length_a   1.000
_cell.length_b   1.000
_cell.length_c   1.000
_cell.angle_alpha   90.00
_cell.angle_beta   90.00
_cell.angle_gamma   90.00
#
_symmetry.space_group_name_H-M   'P 1'
#
loop_
_entity.id
_entity.type
_entity.pdbx_description
1 polymer ?
#
loop_
_entity_poly.entity_id
_entity_poly.type
_entity_poly.pdbx_seq_one_letter_code
_entity_poly.pdbx_strand_id
1 'polypeptide(L)'
;MVGHVTLVHHPLVSLVSLVSLVVLMRLMLFLLSNVPTVWIATTTFGLVYTWEPESPSDMPTPVPIPPTRQPKLHFLLPAHNSNRDLCGCLHTHLINGFEPLIVNFSHDAGGDRENKYYKLTGVHNFLQNAMENDLQPGDVIAIVDGFDLWSQLSATVLMERFLASGNRIVLGLDKQCSQIMTNFAFSVNELDYLTDVGDLTRRGIRPWTGTTVGGPFEIPRVPLVRYTILDTVPIFLHFPGVAKRVMNSWHQRMWWNVNENRSQMLNDFVMDKGIKVVESGARLNFRELCGQYMANFAFSGER
;
A
#
# COMPACT_ATOMS: atom_id res chain seq x y z
N MET A 1 -35.48 9.10 -74.66
CA MET A 1 -35.65 7.64 -74.74
C MET A 1 -35.55 7.09 -73.32
N VAL A 2 -36.67 6.62 -72.77
CA VAL A 2 -36.77 6.05 -71.41
C VAL A 2 -36.60 4.54 -71.55
N GLY A 3 -35.55 3.98 -70.96
CA GLY A 3 -35.29 2.53 -70.98
C GLY A 3 -35.94 1.86 -69.77
N HIS A 4 -36.91 0.99 -70.00
CA HIS A 4 -37.45 0.09 -68.99
C HIS A 4 -36.50 -1.09 -68.79
N VAL A 5 -36.01 -1.29 -67.56
CA VAL A 5 -35.29 -2.49 -67.14
C VAL A 5 -36.29 -3.44 -66.46
N THR A 6 -36.57 -4.57 -67.09
CA THR A 6 -37.34 -5.68 -66.53
C THR A 6 -36.43 -6.61 -65.74
N LEU A 7 -36.68 -6.73 -64.44
CA LEU A 7 -35.93 -7.59 -63.53
C LEU A 7 -36.49 -9.02 -63.62
N VAL A 8 -35.74 -9.93 -64.24
CA VAL A 8 -36.12 -11.33 -64.39
C VAL A 8 -35.74 -12.07 -63.11
N HIS A 9 -36.75 -12.44 -62.30
CA HIS A 9 -36.54 -13.26 -61.12
C HIS A 9 -36.21 -14.71 -61.51
N HIS A 10 -34.98 -15.15 -61.22
CA HIS A 10 -34.55 -16.54 -61.44
C HIS A 10 -35.05 -17.44 -60.29
N PRO A 11 -35.87 -18.47 -60.56
CA PRO A 11 -36.50 -19.30 -59.53
C PRO A 11 -35.52 -20.17 -58.71
N LEU A 12 -34.26 -20.29 -59.14
CA LEU A 12 -33.23 -21.08 -58.47
C LEU A 12 -32.71 -20.44 -57.17
N VAL A 13 -32.80 -19.12 -57.02
CA VAL A 13 -32.32 -18.42 -55.80
C VAL A 13 -33.27 -18.67 -54.61
N SER A 14 -34.56 -18.89 -54.89
CA SER A 14 -35.57 -19.12 -53.84
C SER A 14 -35.42 -20.50 -53.17
N LEU A 15 -35.02 -21.52 -53.93
CA LEU A 15 -34.89 -22.89 -53.41
C LEU A 15 -33.71 -23.03 -52.43
N VAL A 16 -32.59 -22.38 -52.71
CA VAL A 16 -31.37 -22.45 -51.87
C VAL A 16 -31.60 -21.77 -50.51
N SER A 17 -32.38 -20.69 -50.50
CA SER A 17 -32.74 -19.99 -49.26
C SER A 17 -33.65 -20.84 -48.37
N LEU A 18 -34.57 -21.61 -48.95
CA LEU A 18 -35.52 -22.43 -48.18
C LEU A 18 -34.85 -23.65 -47.55
N VAL A 19 -33.93 -24.30 -48.28
CA VAL A 19 -33.15 -25.43 -47.75
C VAL A 19 -32.25 -24.99 -46.60
N SER A 20 -31.60 -23.84 -46.73
CA SER A 20 -30.73 -23.29 -45.66
C SER A 20 -31.52 -22.98 -44.38
N LEU A 21 -32.74 -22.46 -44.51
CA LEU A 21 -33.60 -22.17 -43.36
C LEU A 21 -34.04 -23.46 -42.64
N VAL A 22 -34.39 -24.51 -43.39
CA VAL A 22 -34.80 -25.81 -42.82
C VAL A 22 -33.64 -26.50 -42.10
N VAL A 23 -32.42 -26.42 -42.63
CA VAL A 23 -31.21 -26.98 -41.98
C VAL A 23 -30.90 -26.24 -40.69
N LEU A 24 -30.95 -24.90 -40.68
CA LEU A 24 -30.74 -24.09 -39.49
C LEU A 24 -31.80 -24.38 -38.41
N MET A 25 -33.07 -24.53 -38.80
CA MET A 25 -34.14 -24.81 -37.85
C MET A 25 -34.00 -26.21 -37.21
N ARG A 26 -33.59 -27.22 -37.99
CA ARG A 26 -33.30 -28.55 -37.45
C ARG A 26 -32.07 -28.57 -36.54
N LEU A 27 -31.03 -27.79 -36.86
CA LEU A 27 -29.84 -27.67 -36.02
C LEU A 27 -30.18 -27.02 -34.66
N MET A 28 -30.98 -25.95 -34.67
CA MET A 28 -31.45 -25.30 -33.44
C MET A 28 -32.30 -26.26 -32.59
N LEU A 29 -33.22 -27.00 -33.21
CA LEU A 29 -34.04 -27.98 -32.48
C LEU A 29 -33.20 -29.11 -31.89
N PHE A 30 -32.16 -29.58 -32.60
CA PHE A 30 -31.26 -30.61 -32.10
C PHE A 30 -30.37 -30.10 -30.94
N LEU A 31 -29.93 -28.84 -30.99
CA LEU A 31 -29.17 -28.21 -29.90
C LEU A 31 -30.05 -27.99 -28.66
N LEU A 32 -31.34 -27.68 -28.84
CA LEU A 32 -32.28 -27.53 -27.73
C LEU A 32 -32.74 -28.87 -27.15
N SER A 33 -32.80 -29.95 -27.95
CA SER A 33 -33.24 -31.27 -27.48
C SER A 33 -32.13 -32.09 -26.81
N ASN A 34 -30.86 -31.74 -27.01
CA ASN A 34 -29.71 -32.44 -26.42
C ASN A 34 -29.00 -31.65 -25.32
N VAL A 35 -29.63 -30.60 -24.78
CA VAL A 35 -29.25 -30.13 -23.45
C VAL A 35 -29.77 -31.18 -22.48
N PRO A 36 -28.91 -32.03 -21.87
CA PRO A 36 -29.39 -32.87 -20.79
C PRO A 36 -30.01 -31.94 -19.77
N THR A 37 -31.31 -32.11 -19.52
CA THR A 37 -32.01 -31.59 -18.35
C THR A 37 -31.39 -32.28 -17.14
N VAL A 38 -30.16 -31.87 -16.82
CA VAL A 38 -29.55 -32.13 -15.52
C VAL A 38 -30.35 -31.27 -14.58
N TRP A 39 -31.42 -31.85 -14.06
CA TRP A 39 -31.98 -31.47 -12.77
C TRP A 39 -30.87 -31.68 -11.75
N ILE A 40 -29.98 -30.68 -11.65
CA ILE A 40 -29.11 -30.52 -10.50
C ILE A 40 -30.07 -30.11 -9.39
N ALA A 41 -30.68 -31.10 -8.73
CA ALA A 41 -31.10 -30.97 -7.35
C ALA A 41 -29.82 -30.77 -6.52
N THR A 42 -29.25 -29.57 -6.60
CA THR A 42 -28.28 -29.10 -5.63
C THR A 42 -29.10 -28.81 -4.39
N THR A 43 -29.28 -29.84 -3.58
CA THR A 43 -29.32 -29.63 -2.13
C THR A 43 -27.97 -29.04 -1.76
N THR A 44 -27.84 -27.73 -1.97
CA THR A 44 -26.86 -26.89 -1.32
C THR A 44 -27.17 -26.96 0.18
N PHE A 45 -26.70 -28.02 0.83
CA PHE A 45 -26.13 -27.89 2.16
C PHE A 45 -24.88 -27.01 2.02
N GLY A 46 -25.11 -25.74 1.70
CA GLY A 46 -24.15 -24.72 2.03
C GLY A 46 -24.08 -24.75 3.54
N LEU A 47 -23.00 -25.32 4.09
CA LEU A 47 -22.49 -24.81 5.34
C LEU A 47 -22.22 -23.32 5.08
N VAL A 48 -23.21 -22.50 5.34
CA VAL A 48 -23.01 -21.09 5.60
C VAL A 48 -22.22 -21.10 6.90
N TYR A 49 -20.90 -21.05 6.79
CA TYR A 49 -20.08 -20.60 7.89
C TYR A 49 -20.46 -19.13 8.08
N THR A 50 -21.49 -18.89 8.88
CA THR A 50 -21.64 -17.60 9.54
C THR A 50 -20.44 -17.52 10.46
N TRP A 51 -19.41 -16.80 10.02
CA TRP A 51 -18.41 -16.30 10.96
C TRP A 51 -19.19 -15.40 11.91
N GLU A 52 -19.59 -15.97 13.04
CA GLU A 52 -20.11 -15.22 14.15
C GLU A 52 -18.88 -14.50 14.71
N PRO A 53 -18.79 -13.16 14.59
CA PRO A 53 -17.67 -12.44 15.19
C PRO A 53 -17.62 -12.86 16.65
N GLU A 54 -16.47 -13.38 17.10
CA GLU A 54 -16.26 -13.69 18.51
C GLU A 54 -16.79 -12.50 19.31
N SER A 55 -17.72 -12.79 20.22
CA SER A 55 -18.38 -11.77 21.04
C SER A 55 -17.29 -10.84 21.60
N PRO A 56 -17.49 -9.52 21.62
CA PRO A 56 -16.55 -8.59 22.24
C PRO A 56 -16.16 -8.97 23.68
N SER A 57 -16.96 -9.83 24.35
CA SER A 57 -16.67 -10.41 25.66
C SER A 57 -15.59 -11.51 25.68
N ASP A 58 -15.33 -12.18 24.55
CA ASP A 58 -14.34 -13.27 24.45
C ASP A 58 -12.96 -12.77 24.00
N MET A 59 -12.85 -11.49 23.64
CA MET A 59 -11.55 -10.85 23.49
C MET A 59 -10.84 -10.87 24.84
N PRO A 60 -9.66 -11.50 24.96
CA PRO A 60 -8.94 -11.55 26.22
C PRO A 60 -8.77 -10.14 26.74
N THR A 61 -9.23 -9.91 27.97
CA THR A 61 -9.08 -8.64 28.68
C THR A 61 -7.63 -8.15 28.53
N PRO A 62 -7.40 -6.86 28.26
CA PRO A 62 -6.06 -6.32 28.10
C PRO A 62 -5.19 -6.79 29.27
N VAL A 63 -4.15 -7.56 28.98
CA VAL A 63 -3.19 -8.01 30.00
C VAL A 63 -2.62 -6.74 30.63
N PRO A 64 -2.75 -6.54 31.96
CA PRO A 64 -2.19 -5.37 32.61
C PRO A 64 -0.69 -5.33 32.34
N ILE A 65 -0.23 -4.31 31.61
CA ILE A 65 1.20 -4.10 31.35
C ILE A 65 1.83 -3.79 32.71
N PRO A 66 2.84 -4.57 33.17
CA PRO A 66 3.52 -4.27 34.41
C PRO A 66 4.03 -2.82 34.38
N PRO A 67 3.79 -2.01 35.44
CA PRO A 67 4.06 -0.56 35.43
C PRO A 67 5.54 -0.18 35.27
N THR A 68 6.44 -1.16 35.18
CA THR A 68 7.89 -0.98 35.18
C THR A 68 8.53 -1.01 33.79
N ARG A 69 7.80 -1.36 32.71
CA ARG A 69 8.37 -1.45 31.35
C ARG A 69 7.61 -0.57 30.35
N GLN A 70 8.36 0.24 29.61
CA GLN A 70 7.81 1.01 28.48
C GLN A 70 7.62 0.10 27.26
N PRO A 71 6.46 0.16 26.57
CA PRO A 71 6.23 -0.52 25.29
C PRO A 71 7.32 -0.20 24.26
N LYS A 72 7.87 -1.23 23.60
CA LYS A 72 8.81 -1.05 22.48
C LYS A 72 8.07 -1.06 21.15
N LEU A 73 8.48 -0.21 20.21
CA LEU A 73 8.06 -0.27 18.82
C LEU A 73 8.98 -1.19 18.00
N HIS A 74 8.41 -2.19 17.33
CA HIS A 74 9.08 -3.02 16.34
C HIS A 74 8.61 -2.58 14.94
N PHE A 75 9.49 -1.94 14.17
CA PHE A 75 9.16 -1.30 12.90
C PHE A 75 9.60 -2.15 11.71
N LEU A 76 8.68 -2.95 11.16
CA LEU A 76 8.94 -3.94 10.12
C LEU A 76 8.79 -3.33 8.72
N LEU A 77 9.82 -3.52 7.89
CA LEU A 77 9.83 -3.12 6.48
C LEU A 77 10.08 -4.34 5.58
N PRO A 78 9.05 -4.90 4.94
CA PRO A 78 9.22 -5.92 3.93
C PRO A 78 9.92 -5.36 2.69
N ALA A 79 11.12 -5.85 2.40
CA ALA A 79 11.90 -5.46 1.23
C ALA A 79 12.84 -6.59 0.78
N HIS A 80 12.88 -6.87 -0.53
CA HIS A 80 13.65 -7.97 -1.09
C HIS A 80 15.07 -7.60 -1.53
N ASN A 81 15.32 -6.32 -1.83
CA ASN A 81 16.61 -5.82 -2.25
C ASN A 81 16.77 -4.35 -1.88
N SER A 82 18.02 -3.89 -1.87
CA SER A 82 18.32 -2.46 -1.80
C SER A 82 18.14 -1.83 -3.17
N ASN A 83 17.47 -0.68 -3.20
CA ASN A 83 17.30 0.15 -4.38
C ASN A 83 17.02 1.60 -3.94
N ARG A 84 16.88 2.51 -4.90
CA ARG A 84 16.63 3.94 -4.61
C ARG A 84 15.40 4.17 -3.76
N ASP A 85 14.34 3.41 -4.00
CA ASP A 85 13.03 3.55 -3.35
C ASP A 85 13.11 3.14 -1.87
N LEU A 86 13.70 1.96 -1.59
CA LEU A 86 13.96 1.51 -0.23
C LEU A 86 14.84 2.50 0.53
N CYS A 87 15.91 2.96 -0.11
CA CYS A 87 16.85 3.89 0.53
C CYS A 87 16.21 5.25 0.83
N GLY A 88 15.33 5.75 -0.05
CA GLY A 88 14.53 6.94 0.24
C GLY A 88 13.61 6.73 1.45
N CYS A 89 12.92 5.59 1.53
CA CYS A 89 12.06 5.27 2.67
C CYS A 89 12.87 5.18 3.97
N LEU A 90 13.90 4.35 4.00
CA LEU A 90 14.80 4.18 5.15
C LEU A 90 15.37 5.50 5.64
N HIS A 91 15.80 6.38 4.73
CA HIS A 91 16.32 7.69 5.08
C HIS A 91 15.29 8.50 5.87
N THR A 92 14.05 8.57 5.39
CA THR A 92 12.97 9.28 6.10
C THR A 92 12.65 8.63 7.45
N HIS A 93 12.66 7.31 7.53
CA HIS A 93 12.40 6.57 8.78
C HIS A 93 13.48 6.86 9.82
N LEU A 94 14.75 6.76 9.44
CA LEU A 94 15.88 6.97 10.34
C LEU A 94 15.96 8.42 10.86
N ILE A 95 15.71 9.42 10.00
CA ILE A 95 15.63 10.83 10.43
C ILE A 95 14.51 11.03 11.46
N ASN A 96 13.39 10.33 11.29
CA ASN A 96 12.25 10.40 12.20
C ASN A 96 12.37 9.44 13.41
N GLY A 97 13.56 8.88 13.65
CA GLY A 97 13.85 8.09 14.85
C GLY A 97 13.19 6.70 14.87
N PHE A 98 12.81 6.16 13.71
CA PHE A 98 12.44 4.76 13.61
C PHE A 98 13.68 3.87 13.62
N GLU A 99 13.52 2.62 14.07
CA GLU A 99 14.55 1.58 14.01
C GLU A 99 14.07 0.45 13.08
N PRO A 100 14.35 0.54 11.76
CA PRO A 100 13.85 -0.42 10.78
C PRO A 100 14.36 -1.84 11.00
N LEU A 101 13.44 -2.79 10.92
CA LEU A 101 13.66 -4.23 10.85
C LEU A 101 13.29 -4.68 9.44
N ILE A 102 14.28 -4.93 8.60
CA ILE A 102 14.02 -5.40 7.24
C ILE A 102 13.70 -6.89 7.27
N VAL A 103 12.57 -7.26 6.68
CA VAL A 103 12.17 -8.65 6.48
C VAL A 103 12.14 -8.99 5.00
N ASN A 104 12.37 -10.26 4.71
CA ASN A 104 12.48 -10.87 3.40
C ASN A 104 13.64 -10.33 2.54
N PHE A 105 14.73 -9.85 3.16
CA PHE A 105 15.85 -9.28 2.40
C PHE A 105 16.62 -10.36 1.64
N SER A 106 17.09 -10.04 0.44
CA SER A 106 17.80 -10.94 -0.48
C SER A 106 16.99 -12.14 -0.98
N HIS A 107 15.67 -12.13 -0.81
CA HIS A 107 14.76 -13.14 -1.34
C HIS A 107 13.93 -12.54 -2.49
N ASP A 108 14.45 -12.64 -3.71
CA ASP A 108 13.70 -12.29 -4.93
C ASP A 108 12.84 -13.48 -5.36
N ALA A 109 11.54 -13.29 -5.33
CA ALA A 109 10.57 -14.32 -5.70
C ALA A 109 10.20 -14.28 -7.20
N GLY A 110 10.81 -13.38 -7.97
CA GLY A 110 10.52 -13.16 -9.37
C GLY A 110 9.46 -12.08 -9.59
N GLY A 111 8.26 -12.46 -10.01
CA GLY A 111 7.23 -11.53 -10.47
C GLY A 111 6.59 -10.68 -9.38
N ASP A 112 5.89 -9.61 -9.79
CA ASP A 112 5.20 -8.68 -8.87
C ASP A 112 4.21 -9.37 -7.93
N ARG A 113 3.54 -10.42 -8.41
CA ARG A 113 2.55 -11.17 -7.63
C ARG A 113 3.25 -11.98 -6.54
N GLU A 114 4.30 -12.70 -6.92
CA GLU A 114 5.13 -13.49 -6.03
C GLU A 114 5.75 -12.58 -4.97
N ASN A 115 6.35 -11.45 -5.37
CA ASN A 115 6.94 -10.49 -4.44
C ASN A 115 5.93 -9.96 -3.40
N LYS A 116 4.65 -9.77 -3.77
CA LYS A 116 3.59 -9.40 -2.80
C LYS A 116 3.33 -10.50 -1.77
N TYR A 117 3.26 -11.76 -2.20
CA TYR A 117 3.09 -12.88 -1.27
C TYR A 117 4.29 -13.03 -0.33
N TYR A 118 5.50 -12.87 -0.84
CA TYR A 118 6.72 -12.98 -0.03
C TYR A 118 6.82 -11.90 1.07
N LYS A 119 6.28 -10.70 0.84
CA LYS A 119 6.13 -9.70 1.91
C LYS A 119 5.30 -10.25 3.08
N LEU A 120 4.17 -10.90 2.79
CA LEU A 120 3.30 -11.50 3.80
C LEU A 120 4.00 -12.68 4.50
N THR A 121 4.66 -13.54 3.72
CA THR A 121 5.40 -14.69 4.28
C THR A 121 6.53 -14.24 5.20
N GLY A 122 7.33 -13.24 4.82
CA GLY A 122 8.41 -12.72 5.65
C GLY A 122 7.90 -12.12 6.97
N VAL A 123 6.81 -11.36 6.92
CA VAL A 123 6.16 -10.83 8.13
C VAL A 123 5.61 -11.97 9.00
N HIS A 124 4.94 -12.95 8.40
CA HIS A 124 4.40 -14.10 9.13
C HIS A 124 5.51 -14.88 9.85
N ASN A 125 6.60 -15.17 9.15
CA ASN A 125 7.77 -15.86 9.72
C ASN A 125 8.41 -15.06 10.85
N PHE A 126 8.55 -13.73 10.69
CA PHE A 126 9.01 -12.87 11.77
C PHE A 126 8.10 -12.98 12.99
N LEU A 127 6.79 -12.85 12.81
CA LEU A 127 5.84 -12.89 13.93
C LEU A 127 5.88 -14.23 14.66
N GLN A 128 5.90 -15.36 13.92
CA GLN A 128 5.99 -16.68 14.54
C GLN A 128 7.28 -16.84 15.38
N ASN A 129 8.43 -16.46 14.82
CA ASN A 129 9.72 -16.63 15.49
C ASN A 129 9.96 -15.60 16.61
N ALA A 130 9.51 -14.36 16.41
CA ALA A 130 9.74 -13.26 17.35
C ALA A 130 8.80 -13.32 18.56
N MET A 131 7.59 -13.86 18.40
CA MET A 131 6.68 -14.13 19.53
C MET A 131 7.30 -15.09 20.55
N GLU A 132 8.25 -15.92 20.14
CA GLU A 132 8.92 -16.88 21.02
C GLU A 132 10.11 -16.27 21.77
N ASN A 133 10.80 -15.25 21.23
CA ASN A 133 12.11 -14.84 21.74
C ASN A 133 12.33 -13.32 21.94
N ASP A 134 11.68 -12.46 21.15
CA ASP A 134 12.02 -11.02 21.08
C ASP A 134 10.85 -10.09 21.45
N LEU A 135 9.61 -10.51 21.19
CA LEU A 135 8.40 -9.72 21.47
C LEU A 135 7.94 -9.94 22.90
N GLN A 136 7.58 -8.85 23.56
CA GLN A 136 7.04 -8.90 24.92
C GLN A 136 5.59 -8.41 24.94
N PRO A 137 4.76 -8.86 25.90
CA PRO A 137 3.42 -8.33 26.06
C PRO A 137 3.42 -6.80 26.18
N GLY A 138 2.59 -6.14 25.36
CA GLY A 138 2.49 -4.68 25.32
C GLY A 138 3.41 -4.00 24.32
N ASP A 139 4.38 -4.71 23.72
CA ASP A 139 5.13 -4.17 22.59
C ASP A 139 4.20 -3.92 21.37
N VAL A 140 4.55 -2.94 20.55
CA VAL A 140 3.77 -2.53 19.37
C VAL A 140 4.55 -2.88 18.12
N ILE A 141 3.85 -3.44 17.13
CA ILE A 141 4.43 -3.79 15.85
C ILE A 141 3.80 -2.91 14.79
N ALA A 142 4.63 -2.20 14.04
CA ALA A 142 4.19 -1.43 12.87
C ALA A 142 4.80 -2.07 11.62
N ILE A 143 3.92 -2.60 10.77
CA ILE A 143 4.27 -3.20 9.48
C ILE A 143 3.96 -2.15 8.40
N VAL A 144 4.97 -1.71 7.67
CA VAL A 144 4.81 -0.70 6.62
C VAL A 144 5.52 -1.13 5.33
N ASP A 145 5.08 -0.62 4.19
CA ASP A 145 5.75 -0.88 2.92
C ASP A 145 7.18 -0.29 2.90
N GLY A 146 8.14 -1.06 2.37
CA GLY A 146 9.55 -0.65 2.33
C GLY A 146 9.94 0.24 1.15
N PHE A 147 9.08 0.46 0.15
CA PHE A 147 9.50 1.10 -1.13
C PHE A 147 8.77 2.41 -1.48
N ASP A 148 7.60 2.67 -0.92
CA ASP A 148 6.79 3.84 -1.31
C ASP A 148 6.09 4.52 -0.13
N LEU A 149 6.68 4.39 1.06
CA LEU A 149 6.12 4.94 2.29
C LEU A 149 7.17 5.76 3.04
N TRP A 150 6.89 7.05 3.23
CA TRP A 150 7.79 7.98 3.91
C TRP A 150 7.27 8.41 5.26
N SER A 151 8.17 8.55 6.22
CA SER A 151 7.83 9.16 7.52
C SER A 151 7.91 10.67 7.47
N GLN A 152 6.83 11.29 7.88
CA GLN A 152 6.74 12.73 8.12
C GLN A 152 6.86 13.08 9.61
N LEU A 153 6.37 12.19 10.48
CA LEU A 153 6.41 12.34 11.93
C LEU A 153 7.27 11.25 12.57
N SER A 154 7.71 11.50 13.80
CA SER A 154 8.58 10.60 14.55
C SER A 154 7.92 9.32 15.03
N ALA A 155 8.72 8.28 15.25
CA ALA A 155 8.29 7.03 15.89
C ALA A 155 7.58 7.24 17.25
N THR A 156 8.02 8.21 18.05
CA THR A 156 7.37 8.58 19.32
C THR A 156 5.92 9.01 19.11
N VAL A 157 5.66 9.87 18.13
CA VAL A 157 4.30 10.34 17.80
C VAL A 157 3.41 9.19 17.29
N LEU A 158 3.98 8.23 16.55
CA LEU A 158 3.26 7.01 16.19
C LEU A 158 2.83 6.23 17.44
N MET A 159 3.77 6.01 18.35
CA MET A 159 3.51 5.26 19.59
C MET A 159 2.47 5.95 20.48
N GLU A 160 2.62 7.25 20.71
CA GLU A 160 1.68 8.04 21.51
C GLU A 160 0.26 7.96 20.95
N ARG A 161 0.10 8.15 19.62
CA ARG A 161 -1.22 8.10 18.97
C ARG A 161 -1.81 6.70 18.99
N PHE A 162 -0.99 5.67 18.77
CA PHE A 162 -1.46 4.29 18.81
C PHE A 162 -1.97 3.92 20.21
N LEU A 163 -1.18 4.16 21.26
CA LEU A 163 -1.59 3.87 22.64
C LEU A 163 -2.80 4.69 23.07
N ALA A 164 -2.82 5.98 22.75
CA ALA A 164 -3.95 6.85 23.08
C ALA A 164 -5.25 6.43 22.40
N SER A 165 -5.17 5.74 21.26
CA SER A 165 -6.37 5.27 20.54
C SER A 165 -7.09 4.12 21.26
N GLY A 166 -6.41 3.39 22.16
CA GLY A 166 -6.94 2.21 22.83
C GLY A 166 -7.19 1.00 21.92
N ASN A 167 -6.89 1.10 20.62
CA ASN A 167 -7.07 0.01 19.66
C ASN A 167 -5.94 -1.01 19.76
N ARG A 168 -6.25 -2.29 19.53
CA ARG A 168 -5.26 -3.37 19.46
C ARG A 168 -4.60 -3.47 18.08
N ILE A 169 -5.36 -3.13 17.04
CA ILE A 169 -4.93 -3.17 15.63
C ILE A 169 -5.46 -1.91 14.96
N VAL A 170 -4.60 -1.24 14.20
CA VAL A 170 -4.97 -0.10 13.35
C VAL A 170 -4.48 -0.41 11.94
N LEU A 171 -5.38 -0.35 10.97
CA LEU A 171 -5.07 -0.58 9.56
C LEU A 171 -4.96 0.76 8.82
N GLY A 172 -4.07 0.81 7.83
CA GLY A 172 -4.03 1.92 6.89
C GLY A 172 -5.32 1.99 6.08
N LEU A 173 -5.89 3.19 5.95
CA LEU A 173 -7.06 3.42 5.12
C LEU A 173 -6.61 3.86 3.72
N ASP A 174 -7.15 3.20 2.70
CA ASP A 174 -7.03 3.62 1.30
C ASP A 174 -8.38 4.18 0.83
N LYS A 175 -8.35 5.10 -0.13
CA LYS A 175 -9.55 5.64 -0.79
C LYS A 175 -10.19 4.62 -1.71
N GLN A 176 -9.44 3.63 -2.19
CA GLN A 176 -9.94 2.61 -3.10
C GLN A 176 -10.11 1.27 -2.39
N CYS A 177 -11.32 0.72 -2.42
CA CYS A 177 -11.54 -0.69 -2.15
C CYS A 177 -11.00 -1.50 -3.34
N SER A 178 -9.80 -2.07 -3.20
CA SER A 178 -9.26 -2.99 -4.20
C SER A 178 -10.16 -4.22 -4.34
N GLN A 179 -10.36 -4.70 -5.58
CA GLN A 179 -11.40 -5.67 -6.00
C GLN A 179 -11.35 -7.06 -5.32
N ILE A 180 -10.40 -7.31 -4.41
CA ILE A 180 -10.32 -8.55 -3.61
C ILE A 180 -11.28 -8.52 -2.40
N MET A 181 -11.89 -7.37 -2.07
CA MET A 181 -12.86 -7.19 -0.98
C MET A 181 -14.30 -6.94 -1.48
N THR A 182 -14.73 -7.60 -2.56
CA THR A 182 -15.97 -7.26 -3.29
C THR A 182 -17.30 -7.61 -2.62
N ASN A 183 -17.35 -7.99 -1.33
CA ASN A 183 -18.63 -8.26 -0.67
C ASN A 183 -19.04 -7.28 0.45
N PHE A 184 -18.25 -6.23 0.75
CA PHE A 184 -18.71 -5.11 1.57
C PHE A 184 -17.99 -3.82 1.16
N ALA A 185 -18.58 -3.04 0.25
CA ALA A 185 -18.20 -1.64 0.06
C ALA A 185 -19.30 -0.84 -0.63
N PHE A 186 -19.63 0.32 -0.04
CA PHE A 186 -20.35 1.40 -0.69
C PHE A 186 -19.49 1.99 -1.81
N SER A 187 -20.11 2.20 -2.97
CA SER A 187 -19.50 2.74 -4.18
C SER A 187 -19.41 4.27 -4.13
N VAL A 188 -18.22 4.82 -4.40
CA VAL A 188 -18.09 6.16 -4.95
C VAL A 188 -17.04 6.11 -6.06
N ASN A 189 -17.50 6.26 -7.31
CA ASN A 189 -16.67 6.28 -8.52
C ASN A 189 -15.85 7.59 -8.65
N GLU A 190 -14.82 7.53 -9.51
CA GLU A 190 -13.93 8.61 -10.03
C GLU A 190 -12.58 8.86 -9.30
N LEU A 191 -11.55 8.14 -9.75
CA LEU A 191 -10.15 8.31 -9.35
C LEU A 191 -9.21 8.02 -10.53
N ASP A 192 -9.20 8.92 -11.51
CA ASP A 192 -8.11 8.99 -12.49
C ASP A 192 -7.00 9.94 -11.97
N TYR A 193 -5.81 9.36 -11.79
CA TYR A 193 -4.47 9.95 -11.89
C TYR A 193 -4.14 11.25 -11.12
N LEU A 194 -3.46 11.09 -9.98
CA LEU A 194 -2.73 12.16 -9.27
C LEU A 194 -1.45 12.54 -10.03
N THR A 195 -1.54 13.53 -10.91
CA THR A 195 -0.37 14.17 -11.54
C THR A 195 -0.25 15.67 -11.24
N ASP A 196 -1.23 16.26 -10.55
CA ASP A 196 -1.28 17.71 -10.28
C ASP A 196 -1.48 18.01 -8.78
N VAL A 197 -0.65 18.92 -8.26
CA VAL A 197 -0.78 19.51 -6.91
C VAL A 197 -2.15 20.18 -6.73
N GLY A 198 -2.77 20.63 -7.83
CA GLY A 198 -4.14 21.14 -7.86
C GLY A 198 -5.21 20.10 -7.48
N ASP A 199 -4.99 18.81 -7.73
CA ASP A 199 -5.97 17.75 -7.41
C ASP A 199 -5.90 17.31 -5.94
N LEU A 200 -4.71 17.34 -5.34
CA LEU A 200 -4.54 17.19 -3.89
C LEU A 200 -5.33 18.27 -3.13
N THR A 201 -5.26 19.52 -3.61
CA THR A 201 -5.94 20.67 -3.01
C THR A 201 -7.47 20.51 -3.07
N ARG A 202 -8.02 19.97 -4.17
CA ARG A 202 -9.47 19.68 -4.31
C ARG A 202 -9.96 18.59 -3.35
N ARG A 203 -9.10 17.63 -3.00
CA ARG A 203 -9.43 16.52 -2.10
C ARG A 203 -9.11 16.80 -0.63
N GLY A 204 -8.92 18.07 -0.24
CA GLY A 204 -8.65 18.46 1.14
C GLY A 204 -7.23 18.12 1.60
N ILE A 205 -6.28 18.02 0.68
CA ILE A 205 -4.86 17.86 0.99
C ILE A 205 -4.16 19.12 0.49
N ARG A 206 -3.88 20.05 1.40
CA ARG A 206 -3.21 21.31 1.07
C ARG A 206 -1.74 21.26 1.50
N PRO A 207 -0.80 21.74 0.66
CA PRO A 207 0.52 22.11 1.14
C PRO A 207 0.36 23.10 2.31
N TRP A 208 1.14 22.93 3.37
CA TRP A 208 1.08 23.84 4.51
C TRP A 208 1.61 25.22 4.10
N THR A 209 0.80 26.27 4.30
CA THR A 209 1.16 27.67 4.00
C THR A 209 1.34 28.53 5.24
N GLY A 210 1.26 27.96 6.45
CA GLY A 210 1.33 28.70 7.71
C GLY A 210 2.75 29.16 8.06
N THR A 211 2.86 30.39 8.54
CA THR A 211 4.08 30.98 9.09
C THR A 211 4.41 30.42 10.48
N THR A 212 5.70 30.23 10.75
CA THR A 212 6.23 29.71 12.02
C THR A 212 6.03 30.69 13.16
N VAL A 213 5.50 30.23 14.29
CA VAL A 213 5.52 30.97 15.55
C VAL A 213 6.91 30.79 16.17
N GLY A 214 7.54 31.89 16.56
CA GLY A 214 8.97 31.97 16.83
C GLY A 214 9.38 31.65 18.27
N GLY A 215 10.22 30.62 18.42
CA GLY A 215 11.09 30.40 19.57
C GLY A 215 12.50 30.00 19.11
N PRO A 216 13.57 30.31 19.86
CA PRO A 216 14.97 30.15 19.42
C PRO A 216 15.44 28.70 19.19
N PHE A 217 14.61 27.71 19.53
CA PHE A 217 14.82 26.29 19.23
C PHE A 217 13.57 25.58 18.69
N GLU A 218 12.52 26.31 18.32
CA GLU A 218 11.35 25.72 17.67
C GLU A 218 11.66 25.47 16.20
N ILE A 219 12.09 24.25 15.92
CA ILE A 219 12.23 23.73 14.56
C ILE A 219 10.87 23.89 13.88
N PRO A 220 10.80 24.61 12.73
CA PRO A 220 9.64 24.56 11.85
C PRO A 220 9.44 23.12 11.36
N ARG A 221 8.65 22.33 12.10
CA ARG A 221 8.18 21.02 11.66
C ARG A 221 7.01 21.26 10.72
N VAL A 222 7.25 21.94 9.61
CA VAL A 222 6.21 22.13 8.61
C VAL A 222 5.99 20.75 7.98
N PRO A 223 4.84 20.11 8.24
CA PRO A 223 4.53 18.88 7.56
C PRO A 223 4.38 19.19 6.07
N LEU A 224 4.94 18.34 5.24
CA LEU A 224 4.72 18.39 3.80
C LEU A 224 3.22 18.29 3.47
N VAL A 225 2.48 17.48 4.24
CA VAL A 225 1.06 17.22 4.05
C VAL A 225 0.30 17.26 5.37
N ARG A 226 -0.92 17.80 5.32
CA ARG A 226 -1.93 17.76 6.39
C ARG A 226 -3.25 17.23 5.84
N TYR A 227 -3.95 16.42 6.63
CA TYR A 227 -5.36 16.09 6.38
C TYR A 227 -6.23 17.27 6.82
N THR A 228 -6.91 17.94 5.89
CA THR A 228 -7.73 19.12 6.26
C THR A 228 -8.98 18.74 7.04
N ILE A 229 -9.59 17.60 6.74
CA ILE A 229 -10.86 17.17 7.37
C ILE A 229 -10.64 16.88 8.86
N LEU A 230 -9.58 16.13 9.17
CA LEU A 230 -9.24 15.74 10.54
C LEU A 230 -8.31 16.74 11.22
N ASP A 231 -7.91 17.80 10.52
CA ASP A 231 -6.94 18.80 10.97
C ASP A 231 -5.61 18.20 11.50
N THR A 232 -5.26 17.00 11.05
CA THR A 232 -4.12 16.23 11.57
C THR A 232 -3.00 16.07 10.54
N VAL A 233 -1.79 15.88 11.05
CA VAL A 233 -0.62 15.56 10.23
C VAL A 233 -0.47 14.04 10.16
N PRO A 234 -0.49 13.41 8.97
CA PRO A 234 -0.21 12.00 8.84
C PRO A 234 1.20 11.65 9.30
N ILE A 235 1.35 10.47 9.90
CA ILE A 235 2.66 9.92 10.27
C ILE A 235 3.42 9.50 9.02
N PHE A 236 2.72 8.82 8.11
CA PHE A 236 3.26 8.28 6.88
C PHE A 236 2.63 8.91 5.64
N LEU A 237 3.42 9.08 4.60
CA LEU A 237 2.98 9.46 3.26
C LEU A 237 3.20 8.27 2.33
N HIS A 238 2.14 7.79 1.69
CA HIS A 238 2.20 6.66 0.75
C HIS A 238 2.13 7.18 -0.70
N PHE A 239 3.00 6.67 -1.56
CA PHE A 239 3.17 7.14 -2.94
C PHE A 239 3.02 5.98 -3.95
N PRO A 240 1.79 5.47 -4.19
CA PRO A 240 1.60 4.36 -5.10
C PRO A 240 1.76 4.75 -6.58
N GLY A 241 2.23 3.80 -7.39
CA GLY A 241 2.23 3.90 -8.86
C GLY A 241 2.96 5.12 -9.41
N VAL A 242 2.26 5.96 -10.19
CA VAL A 242 2.87 7.14 -10.85
C VAL A 242 3.27 8.24 -9.87
N ALA A 243 2.70 8.27 -8.67
CA ALA A 243 3.08 9.21 -7.62
C ALA A 243 4.53 9.01 -7.16
N LYS A 244 5.12 7.83 -7.41
CA LYS A 244 6.55 7.60 -7.17
C LYS A 244 7.46 8.58 -7.93
N ARG A 245 7.01 9.09 -9.07
CA ARG A 245 7.79 10.07 -9.86
C ARG A 245 7.98 11.39 -9.14
N VAL A 246 7.01 11.80 -8.30
CA VAL A 246 7.09 13.04 -7.54
C VAL A 246 7.73 12.86 -6.16
N MET A 247 7.99 11.62 -5.74
CA MET A 247 8.71 11.36 -4.48
C MET A 247 9.99 12.17 -4.44
N ASN A 248 10.90 12.00 -5.40
CA ASN A 248 12.21 12.69 -5.38
C ASN A 248 12.11 14.21 -5.19
N SER A 249 11.15 14.89 -5.84
CA SER A 249 10.96 16.34 -5.67
C SER A 249 10.34 16.71 -4.33
N TRP A 250 9.58 15.80 -3.72
CA TRP A 250 9.01 15.94 -2.38
C TRP A 250 10.02 15.65 -1.28
N HIS A 251 10.99 14.75 -1.51
CA HIS A 251 12.05 14.44 -0.54
C HIS A 251 12.80 15.71 -0.15
N GLN A 252 13.13 16.51 -1.16
CA GLN A 252 13.83 17.79 -1.00
C GLN A 252 12.99 18.84 -0.26
N ARG A 253 11.68 18.64 -0.10
CA ARG A 253 10.77 19.56 0.61
C ARG A 253 10.45 19.11 2.03
N MET A 254 10.99 17.97 2.47
CA MET A 254 10.78 17.50 3.84
C MET A 254 11.46 18.44 4.85
N TRP A 255 10.93 18.49 6.07
CA TRP A 255 11.32 19.47 7.10
C TRP A 255 12.80 19.41 7.52
N TRP A 256 13.48 18.30 7.25
CA TRP A 256 14.92 18.18 7.51
C TRP A 256 15.77 18.85 6.43
N ASN A 257 15.23 19.08 5.23
CA ASN A 257 15.95 19.64 4.10
C ASN A 257 15.77 21.16 3.91
N VAL A 258 15.98 21.93 4.98
CA VAL A 258 15.78 23.39 4.95
C VAL A 258 17.09 24.16 4.71
N ASN A 259 18.21 23.63 5.22
CA ASN A 259 19.54 24.22 5.12
C ASN A 259 20.57 23.10 4.91
N GLU A 260 21.49 23.32 3.96
CA GLU A 260 22.58 22.41 3.60
C GLU A 260 23.35 21.86 4.81
N ASN A 261 23.75 22.72 5.76
CA ASN A 261 24.49 22.28 6.94
C ASN A 261 23.69 21.28 7.80
N ARG A 262 22.39 21.54 7.96
CA ARG A 262 21.50 20.67 8.75
C ARG A 262 21.22 19.37 8.02
N SER A 263 20.96 19.45 6.71
CA SER A 263 20.79 18.28 5.86
C SER A 263 22.02 17.39 5.91
N GLN A 264 23.22 17.98 5.85
CA GLN A 264 24.48 17.26 5.96
C GLN A 264 24.63 16.56 7.32
N MET A 265 24.42 17.28 8.43
CA MET A 265 24.48 16.67 9.77
C MET A 265 23.50 15.50 9.95
N LEU A 266 22.27 15.64 9.44
CA LEU A 266 21.28 14.56 9.52
C LEU A 266 21.64 13.40 8.59
N ASN A 267 22.19 13.68 7.42
CA ASN A 267 22.69 12.64 6.52
C ASN A 267 23.83 11.86 7.18
N ASP A 268 24.82 12.55 7.76
CA ASP A 268 25.93 11.90 8.45
C ASP A 268 25.43 11.03 9.61
N PHE A 269 24.48 11.54 10.39
CA PHE A 269 23.79 10.77 11.43
C PHE A 269 23.11 9.51 10.87
N VAL A 270 22.40 9.61 9.74
CA VAL A 270 21.70 8.48 9.11
C VAL A 270 22.68 7.43 8.58
N MET A 271 23.80 7.85 7.97
CA MET A 271 24.75 6.93 7.34
C MET A 271 25.28 5.86 8.30
N ASP A 272 25.43 6.22 9.57
CA ASP A 272 25.99 5.34 10.61
C ASP A 272 24.91 4.56 11.37
N LYS A 273 23.63 4.75 11.05
CA LYS A 273 22.55 4.00 11.72
C LYS A 273 22.50 2.55 11.26
N GLY A 274 22.58 1.65 12.25
CA GLY A 274 22.41 0.23 12.05
C GLY A 274 20.95 -0.15 11.81
N ILE A 275 20.73 -0.93 10.76
CA ILE A 275 19.47 -1.51 10.32
C ILE A 275 19.58 -3.03 10.49
N LYS A 276 18.61 -3.66 11.14
CA LYS A 276 18.62 -5.12 11.34
C LYS A 276 17.95 -5.78 10.13
N VAL A 277 18.65 -6.72 9.50
CA VAL A 277 18.08 -7.66 8.54
C VAL A 277 17.68 -8.92 9.30
N VAL A 278 16.40 -9.24 9.31
CA VAL A 278 15.84 -10.28 10.19
C VAL A 278 16.38 -11.66 9.84
N GLU A 279 16.35 -12.03 8.57
CA GLU A 279 16.67 -13.40 8.12
C GLU A 279 18.14 -13.78 8.39
N SER A 280 19.07 -12.84 8.17
CA SER A 280 20.50 -13.08 8.39
C SER A 280 20.95 -12.75 9.81
N GLY A 281 20.12 -12.06 10.59
CA GLY A 281 20.50 -11.45 11.87
C GLY A 281 21.54 -10.33 11.74
N ALA A 282 21.98 -9.99 10.52
CA ALA A 282 23.00 -9.00 10.28
C ALA A 282 22.51 -7.60 10.66
N ARG A 283 23.40 -6.78 11.21
CA ARG A 283 23.18 -5.34 11.35
C ARG A 283 24.03 -4.64 10.30
N LEU A 284 23.37 -4.13 9.27
CA LEU A 284 23.99 -3.34 8.22
C LEU A 284 23.76 -1.86 8.54
N ASN A 285 24.76 -1.00 8.38
CA ASN A 285 24.51 0.43 8.43
C ASN A 285 23.87 0.93 7.13
N PHE A 286 23.28 2.13 7.18
CA PHE A 286 22.66 2.73 6.01
C PHE A 286 23.65 2.90 4.85
N ARG A 287 24.93 3.19 5.12
CA ARG A 287 25.96 3.30 4.08
C ARG A 287 26.21 1.99 3.34
N GLU A 288 26.30 0.87 4.04
CA GLU A 288 26.46 -0.47 3.47
C GLU A 288 25.27 -0.86 2.60
N LEU A 289 24.06 -0.53 3.06
CA LEU A 289 22.84 -0.89 2.36
C LEU A 289 22.55 0.03 1.17
N CYS A 290 22.80 1.33 1.34
CA CYS A 290 22.26 2.39 0.47
C CYS A 290 23.30 3.34 -0.12
N GLY A 291 24.58 3.22 0.22
CA GLY A 291 25.63 4.17 -0.18
C GLY A 291 25.69 4.44 -1.69
N GLN A 292 25.49 3.40 -2.51
CA GLN A 292 25.47 3.53 -3.98
C GLN A 292 24.26 4.31 -4.54
N TYR A 293 23.15 4.39 -3.79
CA TYR A 293 21.93 5.07 -4.24
C TYR A 293 21.88 6.53 -3.79
N MET A 294 22.79 6.95 -2.91
CA MET A 294 22.79 8.27 -2.27
C MET A 294 23.39 9.39 -3.12
N ALA A 295 24.25 9.07 -4.09
CA ALA A 295 24.83 10.07 -5.00
C ALA A 295 23.75 10.88 -5.75
N ASN A 296 22.55 10.32 -5.94
CA ASN A 296 21.42 10.98 -6.60
C ASN A 296 20.41 11.61 -5.62
N PHE A 297 20.60 11.45 -4.31
CA PHE A 297 19.91 12.25 -3.29
C PHE A 297 20.72 13.47 -2.89
N ALA A 298 22.03 13.48 -3.22
CA ALA A 298 22.88 14.64 -3.03
C ALA A 298 22.26 15.85 -3.73
N PHE A 299 22.06 16.89 -2.93
CA PHE A 299 21.44 18.14 -3.30
C PHE A 299 22.17 18.75 -4.48
N SER A 300 21.67 18.56 -5.69
CA SER A 300 21.98 19.46 -6.80
C SER A 300 21.45 20.82 -6.37
N GLY A 301 22.34 21.65 -5.82
CA GLY A 301 22.07 22.99 -5.32
C GLY A 301 21.66 24.01 -6.39
N GLU A 302 20.99 23.55 -7.46
CA GLU A 302 20.30 24.42 -8.40
C GLU A 302 18.97 24.84 -7.76
N ARG A 303 19.03 25.86 -6.89
CA ARG A 303 17.89 26.73 -6.63
C ARG A 303 17.88 27.89 -7.62
#